data_AF-A0A437QK35-F1
#
_entry.id   AF-A0A437QK35-F1
#
_cell.length_a   1.000
_cell.length_b   1.000
_cell.length_c   1.000
_cell.angle_alpha   90.00
_cell.angle_beta   90.00
_cell.angle_gamma   90.00
#
_symmetry.space_group_name_H-M   'P 1'
#
loop_
_entity.id
_entity.type
_entity.pdbx_description
1 polymer ?
#
loop_
_entity_poly.entity_id
_entity_poly.type
_entity_poly.pdbx_seq_one_letter_code
_entity_poly.pdbx_strand_id
1 'polypeptide(L)'
;MDKLVSAFKAKLEPVLYSLRDQLLECHEGLTASVGFSSNSAFLLRAYVSVLKDTDGEEIAITADVRTVGDTIVIESDVVHEDGLIIADGPSTILNKDISPPKSQEKIDVWLRDFEKLFSDQATLIDSAIRDLK
;
A
#
# COMPACT_ATOMS: atom_id res chain seq x y z
N MET A 1 9.12 3.00 18.44
CA MET A 1 8.22 3.33 17.34
C MET A 1 8.97 3.31 16.02
N ASP A 2 10.03 4.12 15.87
CA ASP A 2 10.85 4.19 14.65
C ASP A 2 11.38 2.82 14.18
N LYS A 3 11.85 1.98 15.11
CA LYS A 3 12.30 0.61 14.77
C LYS A 3 11.21 -0.27 14.16
N LEU A 4 9.96 -0.13 14.62
CA LEU A 4 8.81 -0.88 14.10
C LEU A 4 8.48 -0.42 12.68
N VAL A 5 8.40 0.91 12.49
CA VAL A 5 8.09 1.52 11.18
C VAL A 5 9.19 1.21 10.17
N SER A 6 10.47 1.28 10.58
CA SER A 6 11.60 0.90 9.72
C SER A 6 11.59 -0.58 9.37
N ALA A 7 11.27 -1.47 10.32
CA ALA A 7 11.16 -2.91 10.05
C ALA A 7 9.98 -3.24 9.13
N PHE A 8 8.84 -2.57 9.32
CA PHE A 8 7.69 -2.66 8.44
C PHE A 8 8.03 -2.19 7.03
N LYS A 9 8.65 -1.01 6.89
CA LYS A 9 9.10 -0.48 5.60
C LYS A 9 10.04 -1.47 4.89
N ALA A 10 11.03 -2.03 5.59
CA ALA A 10 11.97 -2.97 5.01
C ALA A 10 11.32 -4.26 4.49
N LYS A 11 10.19 -4.67 5.08
CA LYS A 11 9.40 -5.82 4.61
C LYS A 11 8.45 -5.45 3.46
N LEU A 12 7.84 -4.27 3.54
CA LEU A 12 6.88 -3.80 2.54
C LEU A 12 7.56 -3.41 1.22
N GLU A 13 8.75 -2.82 1.28
CA GLU A 13 9.48 -2.33 0.11
C GLU A 13 9.64 -3.36 -1.02
N PRO A 14 10.16 -4.59 -0.79
CA PRO A 14 10.25 -5.59 -1.85
C PRO A 14 8.88 -6.01 -2.40
N VAL A 15 7.82 -5.99 -1.58
CA VAL A 15 6.44 -6.30 -2.03
C VAL A 15 5.95 -5.23 -3.00
N LEU A 16 6.16 -3.95 -2.70
CA LEU A 16 5.77 -2.85 -3.58
C LEU A 16 6.54 -2.86 -4.90
N TYR A 17 7.83 -3.18 -4.88
CA TYR A 17 8.61 -3.32 -6.11
C TYR A 17 8.16 -4.51 -6.94
N SER A 18 7.91 -5.67 -6.33
CA SER A 18 7.37 -6.83 -7.03
C SER A 18 6.01 -6.52 -7.68
N LEU A 19 5.17 -5.79 -6.97
CA LEU A 19 3.86 -5.35 -7.46
C LEU A 19 3.99 -4.39 -8.64
N ARG A 20 4.86 -3.37 -8.54
CA ARG A 20 5.16 -2.45 -9.65
C ARG A 20 5.56 -3.25 -10.89
N ASP A 21 6.47 -4.20 -10.74
CA ASP A 21 6.99 -4.98 -11.86
C ASP A 21 5.88 -5.84 -12.51
N GLN A 22 5.03 -6.47 -11.70
CA GLN A 22 3.86 -7.21 -12.20
C GLN A 22 2.89 -6.33 -12.99
N LEU A 23 2.59 -5.13 -12.48
CA LEU A 23 1.70 -4.18 -13.16
C LEU A 23 2.26 -3.74 -14.52
N LEU A 24 3.57 -3.50 -14.60
CA LEU A 24 4.25 -3.14 -15.84
C LEU A 24 4.33 -4.31 -16.84
N GLU A 25 4.41 -5.56 -16.36
CA GLU A 25 4.38 -6.75 -17.21
C GLU A 25 2.98 -7.05 -17.76
N CYS A 26 1.92 -6.80 -16.98
CA CYS A 26 0.54 -7.08 -17.36
C CYS A 26 -0.09 -6.01 -18.26
N HIS A 27 0.47 -4.80 -18.30
CA HIS A 27 -0.13 -3.67 -18.99
C HIS A 27 0.92 -2.87 -19.79
N GLU A 28 0.78 -2.90 -21.12
CA GLU A 28 1.62 -2.08 -22.00
C GLU A 28 1.30 -0.59 -21.86
N GLY A 29 2.33 0.25 -21.97
CA GLY A 29 2.18 1.71 -21.96
C GLY A 29 2.06 2.35 -20.58
N LEU A 30 2.05 1.57 -19.49
CA LEU A 30 2.00 2.15 -18.15
C LEU A 30 3.38 2.64 -17.69
N THR A 31 3.36 3.69 -16.87
CA THR A 31 4.45 4.08 -15.99
C THR A 31 4.03 3.78 -14.56
N ALA A 32 4.90 3.16 -13.78
CA ALA A 32 4.64 2.88 -12.38
C ALA A 32 5.81 3.32 -11.48
N SER A 33 5.49 3.92 -10.34
CA SER A 33 6.49 4.44 -9.41
C SER A 33 6.24 3.94 -7.99
N VAL A 34 7.32 3.62 -7.27
CA VAL A 34 7.26 3.28 -5.85
C VAL A 34 7.76 4.47 -5.04
N GLY A 35 7.00 4.89 -4.04
CA GLY A 35 7.36 6.02 -3.20
C GLY A 35 7.15 5.76 -1.71
N PHE A 36 7.91 6.50 -0.91
CA PHE A 36 7.81 6.49 0.54
C PHE A 36 7.89 7.92 1.06
N SER A 37 7.02 8.26 2.00
CA SER A 37 7.02 9.56 2.67
C SER A 37 6.62 9.42 4.14
N SER A 38 6.85 10.48 4.90
CA SER A 38 6.45 10.59 6.31
C SER A 38 6.23 12.05 6.65
N ASN A 39 5.28 12.36 7.54
CA ASN A 39 5.08 13.71 8.05
C ASN A 39 4.47 13.70 9.45
N SER A 40 3.93 14.83 9.92
CA SER A 40 3.30 14.93 11.25
C SER A 40 1.96 14.19 11.37
N ALA A 41 1.28 13.89 10.26
CA ALA A 41 0.00 13.21 10.24
C ALA A 41 0.14 11.67 10.14
N PHE A 42 1.19 11.17 9.49
CA PHE A 42 1.46 9.75 9.34
C PHE A 42 2.95 9.42 9.52
N LEU A 43 3.21 8.29 10.16
CA LEU A 43 4.56 7.80 10.42
C LEU A 43 5.22 7.26 9.15
N LEU A 44 4.43 6.68 8.25
CA LEU A 44 4.86 6.20 6.95
C LEU A 44 3.66 6.22 6.01
N ARG A 45 3.86 6.70 4.80
CA ARG A 45 3.02 6.43 3.63
C ARG A 45 3.90 5.81 2.57
N ALA A 46 3.58 4.60 2.16
CA ALA A 46 4.19 3.94 1.04
C ALA A 46 3.16 3.80 -0.09
N TYR A 47 3.59 3.83 -1.33
CA TYR A 47 2.68 3.67 -2.46
C TYR A 47 3.34 3.06 -3.68
N VAL A 48 2.53 2.41 -4.51
CA VAL A 48 2.79 2.18 -5.93
C VAL A 48 1.79 3.04 -6.71
N SER A 49 2.27 4.01 -7.46
CA SER A 49 1.43 4.76 -8.40
C SER A 49 1.56 4.21 -9.81
N VAL A 50 0.46 4.29 -10.56
CA VAL A 50 0.34 3.80 -11.93
C VAL A 50 -0.35 4.87 -12.76
N LEU A 51 0.27 5.23 -13.88
CA LEU A 51 -0.22 6.22 -14.84
C LEU A 51 -0.08 5.65 -16.25
N LYS A 52 -1.00 5.98 -17.14
CA LYS A 52 -0.95 5.53 -18.54
C LYS A 52 -0.14 6.47 -19.45
N ASP A 53 -0.16 7.75 -19.16
CA ASP A 53 0.63 8.77 -19.85
C ASP A 53 1.23 9.74 -18.81
N THR A 54 2.20 10.56 -19.22
CA THR A 54 2.93 11.46 -18.31
C THR A 54 2.07 12.54 -17.67
N ASP A 55 0.90 12.83 -18.26
CA ASP A 55 -0.11 13.79 -17.78
C ASP A 55 -1.49 13.11 -17.61
N GLY A 56 -1.53 11.78 -17.53
CA GLY A 56 -2.77 10.98 -17.46
C GLY A 56 -3.30 10.78 -16.04
N GLU A 57 -4.47 10.15 -15.96
CA GLU A 57 -5.10 9.76 -14.68
C GLU A 57 -4.18 8.79 -13.91
N GLU A 58 -4.19 8.88 -12.57
CA GLU A 58 -3.37 8.06 -11.68
C GLU A 58 -4.23 7.15 -10.80
N ILE A 59 -3.81 5.89 -10.69
CA ILE A 59 -4.22 4.98 -9.62
C ILE A 59 -3.03 4.75 -8.70
N ALA A 60 -3.27 4.84 -7.40
CA ALA A 60 -2.28 4.53 -6.39
C ALA A 60 -2.74 3.39 -5.49
N ILE A 61 -1.87 2.42 -5.28
CA ILE A 61 -1.98 1.49 -4.17
C ILE A 61 -1.20 2.10 -3.01
N THR A 62 -1.87 2.35 -1.90
CA THR A 62 -1.27 3.02 -0.74
C THR A 62 -1.16 2.07 0.44
N ALA A 63 -0.19 2.33 1.32
CA ALA A 63 -0.05 1.70 2.61
C ALA A 63 0.36 2.76 3.63
N ASP A 64 -0.54 3.05 4.57
CA ASP A 64 -0.42 4.11 5.55
C ASP A 64 -0.24 3.56 6.97
N VAL A 65 0.75 4.10 7.67
CA VAL A 65 0.99 3.85 9.08
C VAL A 65 0.77 5.15 9.85
N ARG A 66 -0.27 5.19 10.69
CA ARG A 66 -0.62 6.36 11.50
C ARG A 66 -0.76 6.03 12.96
N THR A 67 -0.63 7.05 13.81
CA THR A 67 -0.88 6.91 15.26
C THR A 67 -2.27 7.42 15.59
N VAL A 68 -3.06 6.61 16.28
CA VAL A 68 -4.39 6.99 16.79
C VAL A 68 -4.43 6.71 18.29
N GLY A 69 -4.29 7.76 19.09
CA GLY A 69 -4.15 7.64 20.55
C GLY A 69 -2.93 6.77 20.92
N ASP A 70 -3.18 5.68 21.63
CA ASP A 70 -2.15 4.71 22.05
C ASP A 70 -1.99 3.52 21.10
N THR A 71 -2.52 3.65 19.90
CA THR A 71 -2.44 2.61 18.87
C THR A 71 -1.73 3.09 17.62
N ILE A 72 -1.16 2.15 16.89
CA ILE A 72 -0.66 2.30 15.53
C ILE A 72 -1.66 1.59 14.63
N VAL A 73 -2.13 2.30 13.62
CA VAL A 73 -3.02 1.78 12.58
C VAL A 73 -2.20 1.62 11.31
N ILE A 74 -2.29 0.45 10.70
CA ILE A 74 -1.69 0.14 9.40
C ILE A 74 -2.85 -0.21 8.47
N GLU A 75 -2.98 0.54 7.39
CA GLU A 75 -4.06 0.40 6.40
C GLU A 75 -3.50 0.51 5.00
N SER A 76 -4.23 0.00 4.03
CA SER A 76 -3.90 0.14 2.62
C SER A 76 -5.17 0.18 1.82
N ASP A 77 -5.16 0.93 0.73
CA ASP A 77 -6.28 1.04 -0.20
C ASP A 77 -5.75 1.22 -1.63
N VAL A 78 -6.54 0.77 -2.60
CA VAL A 78 -6.38 1.17 -4.02
C VAL A 78 -7.25 2.38 -4.24
N VAL A 79 -6.64 3.51 -4.60
CA VAL A 79 -7.30 4.80 -4.73
C VAL A 79 -7.05 5.39 -6.11
N HIS A 80 -8.05 6.11 -6.60
CA HIS A 80 -7.93 6.98 -7.76
C HIS A 80 -7.39 8.37 -7.33
N GLU A 81 -6.89 9.18 -8.26
CA GLU A 81 -6.29 10.50 -7.98
C GLU A 81 -7.22 11.49 -7.25
N ASP A 82 -8.53 11.35 -7.42
CA ASP A 82 -9.57 12.16 -6.78
C ASP A 82 -9.86 11.70 -5.33
N GLY A 83 -9.17 10.66 -4.87
CA GLY A 83 -9.34 10.07 -3.54
C GLY A 83 -10.46 9.03 -3.46
N LEU A 84 -11.08 8.65 -4.58
CA LEU A 84 -12.06 7.58 -4.60
C LEU A 84 -11.38 6.23 -4.31
N ILE A 85 -11.90 5.48 -3.33
CA ILE A 85 -11.45 4.11 -3.04
C ILE A 85 -12.04 3.18 -4.11
N ILE A 86 -11.15 2.52 -4.86
CA ILE A 86 -11.48 1.50 -5.86
C ILE A 86 -11.62 0.14 -5.16
N ALA A 87 -10.70 -0.17 -4.25
CA ALA A 87 -10.72 -1.39 -3.46
C ALA A 87 -10.12 -1.14 -2.07
N ASP A 88 -10.83 -1.58 -1.04
CA ASP A 88 -10.32 -1.60 0.33
C ASP A 88 -9.22 -2.66 0.46
N GLY A 89 -8.10 -2.30 1.06
CA GLY A 89 -7.05 -3.24 1.42
C GLY A 89 -7.12 -3.68 2.88
N PRO A 90 -6.14 -4.48 3.34
CA PRO A 90 -6.09 -4.90 4.74
C PRO A 90 -5.90 -3.73 5.71
N SER A 91 -6.49 -3.89 6.90
CA SER A 91 -6.30 -3.00 8.05
C SER A 91 -5.88 -3.79 9.29
N THR A 92 -4.96 -3.24 10.09
CA THR A 92 -4.63 -3.79 11.40
C THR A 92 -4.30 -2.72 12.42
N ILE A 93 -4.53 -3.05 13.69
CA ILE A 93 -4.29 -2.18 14.83
C ILE A 93 -3.28 -2.85 15.77
N LEU A 94 -2.22 -2.11 16.09
CA LEU A 94 -1.18 -2.48 17.03
C LEU A 94 -1.24 -1.56 18.24
N ASN A 95 -1.43 -2.11 19.44
CA ASN A 95 -1.27 -1.34 20.68
C ASN A 95 0.20 -0.98 20.87
N LYS A 96 0.54 0.23 21.33
CA LYS A 96 1.95 0.62 21.56
C LYS A 96 2.68 -0.29 22.55
N ASP A 97 1.96 -0.86 23.51
CA ASP A 97 2.50 -1.78 24.53
C ASP A 97 2.51 -3.25 24.09
N ILE A 98 2.15 -3.53 22.84
CA ILE A 98 2.19 -4.90 22.32
C ILE A 98 3.62 -5.42 22.32
N SER A 99 3.81 -6.67 22.75
CA SER A 99 5.13 -7.28 22.73
C SER A 99 5.61 -7.49 21.28
N PRO A 100 6.92 -7.34 20.99
CA PRO A 100 7.47 -7.45 19.64
C PRO A 100 7.05 -8.70 18.86
N PRO A 101 7.02 -9.91 19.46
CA PRO A 101 6.59 -11.11 18.74
C PRO A 101 5.14 -11.01 18.22
N LYS A 102 4.23 -10.45 19.02
CA LYS A 102 2.81 -10.31 18.66
C LYS A 102 2.58 -9.19 17.65
N SER A 103 3.29 -8.06 17.75
CA SER A 103 3.25 -7.04 16.68
C SER A 103 3.77 -7.59 15.37
N GLN A 104 4.83 -8.41 15.43
CA GLN A 104 5.44 -8.95 14.22
C GLN A 104 4.52 -9.93 13.52
N GLU A 105 3.84 -10.80 14.27
CA GLU A 105 2.83 -11.72 13.73
C GLU A 105 1.70 -10.97 13.03
N LYS A 106 1.17 -9.89 13.64
CA LYS A 106 0.13 -9.05 13.02
C LYS A 106 0.61 -8.36 11.75
N ILE A 107 1.85 -7.86 11.74
CA ILE A 107 2.46 -7.27 10.55
C ILE A 107 2.61 -8.31 9.44
N ASP A 108 3.04 -9.52 9.79
CA ASP A 108 3.24 -10.59 8.81
C ASP A 108 1.89 -11.09 8.24
N VAL A 109 0.83 -11.10 9.04
CA VAL A 109 -0.55 -11.33 8.55
C VAL A 109 -0.96 -10.24 7.58
N TRP A 110 -0.82 -8.97 7.99
CA TRP A 110 -1.19 -7.82 7.17
C TRP A 110 -0.45 -7.81 5.82
N LEU A 111 0.85 -8.10 5.81
CA LEU A 111 1.65 -8.17 4.57
C LEU A 111 1.15 -9.27 3.62
N ARG A 112 0.81 -10.46 4.14
CA ARG A 112 0.24 -11.53 3.32
C ARG A 112 -1.12 -11.16 2.76
N ASP A 113 -1.94 -10.47 3.53
CA ASP A 113 -3.26 -10.01 3.08
C ASP A 113 -3.12 -8.89 2.04
N PHE A 114 -2.09 -8.04 2.18
CA PHE A 114 -1.77 -6.99 1.21
C PHE A 114 -1.30 -7.58 -0.12
N GLU A 115 -0.45 -8.61 -0.10
CA GLU A 115 -0.05 -9.35 -1.31
C GLU A 115 -1.26 -9.99 -2.02
N LYS A 116 -2.22 -10.52 -1.25
CA LYS A 116 -3.44 -11.14 -1.80
C LYS A 116 -4.46 -10.15 -2.34
N LEU A 117 -4.39 -8.87 -1.96
CA LEU A 117 -5.30 -7.84 -2.47
C LEU A 117 -5.38 -7.87 -4.00
N PHE A 118 -4.25 -8.09 -4.67
CA PHE A 118 -4.16 -8.13 -6.13
C PHE A 118 -4.74 -9.39 -6.75
N SER A 119 -4.71 -10.53 -6.07
CA SER A 119 -5.40 -11.72 -6.54
C SER A 119 -6.91 -11.63 -6.28
N ASP A 120 -7.29 -11.09 -5.13
CA ASP A 120 -8.66 -11.09 -4.64
C ASP A 120 -9.50 -10.00 -5.33
N GLN A 121 -8.88 -8.87 -5.68
CA GLN A 121 -9.50 -7.73 -6.34
C GLN A 121 -8.97 -7.50 -7.77
N ALA A 122 -8.32 -8.51 -8.36
CA ALA A 122 -7.70 -8.44 -9.69
C ALA A 122 -8.60 -7.78 -10.74
N THR A 123 -9.85 -8.23 -10.85
CA THR A 123 -10.79 -7.72 -11.86
C THR A 123 -11.12 -6.24 -11.67
N LEU A 124 -11.27 -5.77 -10.43
CA LEU A 124 -11.58 -4.36 -10.15
C LEU A 124 -10.37 -3.47 -10.44
N ILE A 125 -9.19 -3.89 -9.99
CA ILE A 125 -7.93 -3.17 -10.19
C ILE A 125 -7.60 -3.11 -11.69
N ASP A 126 -7.70 -4.23 -12.41
CA ASP A 126 -7.45 -4.30 -13.85
C ASP A 126 -8.43 -3.42 -14.64
N SER A 127 -9.70 -3.39 -14.25
CA SER A 127 -10.70 -2.53 -14.90
C SER A 127 -10.33 -1.07 -14.70
N ALA A 128 -10.02 -0.66 -13.47
CA ALA A 128 -9.64 0.70 -13.17
C ALA A 128 -8.39 1.13 -13.95
N ILE A 129 -7.37 0.28 -14.03
CA ILE A 129 -6.14 0.55 -14.81
C ILE A 129 -6.44 0.71 -16.30
N ARG A 130 -7.35 -0.10 -16.88
CA ARG A 130 -7.73 0.00 -18.30
C ARG A 130 -8.52 1.28 -18.60
N ASP A 131 -9.27 1.76 -17.63
CA ASP A 131 -10.12 2.94 -17.74
C ASP A 131 -9.34 4.26 -17.58
N LEU A 132 -8.07 4.20 -17.14
CA LEU A 132 -7.14 5.34 -17.14
C LEU A 132 -7.05 5.94 -18.54
N LYS A 133 -7.27 7.25 -18.62
CA LYS A 133 -7.19 8.01 -19.89
C LYS A 133 -5.76 8.33 -20.29
#